data_AF-A0A3D4WYN9-F1
#
_entry.id   AF-A0A3D4WYN9-F1
#
_cell.length_a   1.000
_cell.length_b   1.000
_cell.length_c   1.000
_cell.angle_alpha   90.00
_cell.angle_beta   90.00
_cell.angle_gamma   90.00
#
_symmetry.space_group_name_H-M   'P 1'
#
loop_
_entity.id
_entity.type
_entity.pdbx_description
1 polymer ?
#
loop_
_entity_poly.entity_id
_entity_poly.type
_entity_poly.pdbx_seq_one_letter_code
_entity_poly.pdbx_strand_id
1 'polypeptide(L)'
;MTEQATPVSTDLSDEEVRAKVLTVIADMAPKQDVKATTDSVLIQDLGYHSLALMEVAFALEDEFDLDPIDEKTARQITTVGAVQDLVIKKISEKS
;
A
#
# COMPACT_ATOMS: atom_id res chain seq x y z
N MET A 1 3.21 29.88 -2.38
CA MET A 1 2.67 28.82 -3.26
C MET A 1 1.55 28.17 -2.45
N THR A 2 0.36 28.18 -3.03
CA THR A 2 -0.91 27.57 -2.58
C THR A 2 -0.71 26.16 -2.00
N GLU A 3 -1.48 25.58 -1.09
CA GLU A 3 -2.69 25.89 -0.32
C GLU A 3 -2.73 24.88 0.86
N GLN A 4 -3.53 25.20 1.87
CA GLN A 4 -3.98 24.43 3.03
C GLN A 4 -4.41 22.99 2.69
N ALA A 5 -4.61 22.00 3.56
CA ALA A 5 -4.43 21.70 4.98
C ALA A 5 -4.96 20.26 5.15
N THR A 6 -4.48 19.51 6.14
CA THR A 6 -5.35 18.55 6.86
C THR A 6 -4.86 18.40 8.30
N PRO A 7 -5.67 18.77 9.30
CA PRO A 7 -5.47 18.31 10.67
C PRO A 7 -5.81 16.81 10.67
N VAL A 8 -4.88 15.93 11.01
CA VAL A 8 -5.20 14.50 11.14
C VAL A 8 -6.07 14.34 12.39
N SER A 9 -7.37 14.46 12.18
CA SER A 9 -8.40 14.02 13.12
C SER A 9 -8.62 12.53 12.87
N THR A 10 -8.81 11.82 13.96
CA THR A 10 -8.86 10.36 14.14
C THR A 10 -9.98 9.67 13.34
N ASP A 11 -9.88 9.63 12.01
CA ASP A 11 -10.63 8.73 11.12
C ASP A 11 -9.89 8.61 9.77
N LEU A 12 -9.13 7.53 9.57
CA LEU A 12 -8.40 7.28 8.32
C LEU A 12 -9.43 7.02 7.20
N SER A 13 -9.67 8.01 6.35
CA SER A 13 -10.54 7.84 5.17
C SER A 13 -9.88 6.95 4.10
N ASP A 14 -10.68 6.27 3.27
CA ASP A 14 -10.18 5.37 2.21
C ASP A 14 -9.13 6.00 1.29
N GLU A 15 -9.30 7.29 0.99
CA GLU A 15 -8.37 8.07 0.17
C GLU A 15 -7.02 8.28 0.86
N GLU A 16 -7.02 8.51 2.17
CA GLU A 16 -5.80 8.65 2.97
C GLU A 16 -5.05 7.32 3.07
N VAL A 17 -5.79 6.22 3.26
CA VAL A 17 -5.22 4.87 3.25
C VAL A 17 -4.57 4.59 1.88
N ARG A 18 -5.27 4.89 0.78
CA ARG A 18 -4.72 4.73 -0.57
C ARG A 18 -3.44 5.53 -0.78
N ALA A 19 -3.42 6.79 -0.34
CA ALA A 19 -2.25 7.67 -0.46
C ALA A 19 -1.05 7.18 0.36
N LYS A 20 -1.29 6.72 1.60
CA LYS A 20 -0.25 6.11 2.46
C LYS A 20 0.27 4.82 1.86
N VAL A 21 -0.59 3.88 1.48
CA VAL A 21 -0.19 2.61 0.84
C VAL A 21 0.63 2.86 -0.42
N LEU A 22 0.22 3.82 -1.26
CA LEU A 22 0.97 4.21 -2.45
C LEU A 22 2.36 4.75 -2.09
N THR A 23 2.45 5.56 -1.04
CA THR A 23 3.72 6.13 -0.57
C THR A 23 4.66 5.04 -0.08
N VAL A 24 4.18 4.09 0.72
CA VAL A 24 4.97 2.93 1.21
C VAL A 24 5.48 2.10 0.04
N ILE A 25 4.60 1.79 -0.92
CA ILE A 25 4.98 1.01 -2.10
C ILE A 25 5.94 1.81 -3.00
N ALA A 26 5.80 3.12 -3.11
CA ALA A 26 6.74 3.93 -3.89
C ALA A 26 8.12 4.03 -3.22
N ASP A 27 8.16 4.16 -1.89
CA ASP A 27 9.40 4.29 -1.13
C ASP A 27 10.19 2.97 -1.09
N MET A 28 9.48 1.85 -0.92
CA MET A 28 10.05 0.50 -0.93
C MET A 28 10.29 -0.04 -2.36
N ALA A 29 9.92 0.71 -3.41
CA ALA A 29 10.07 0.26 -4.78
C ALA A 29 11.57 0.16 -5.14
N PRO A 30 12.05 -0.99 -5.64
CA PRO A 30 13.43 -1.12 -6.09
C PRO A 30 13.73 -0.27 -7.34
N LYS A 31 12.70 0.08 -8.13
CA LYS A 31 12.84 1.04 -9.24
C LYS A 31 12.34 2.41 -8.83
N GLN A 32 13.26 3.36 -8.65
CA GLN A 32 12.94 4.73 -8.26
C GLN A 32 12.57 5.65 -9.44
N ASP A 33 12.79 5.21 -10.68
CA ASP A 33 12.45 5.95 -11.90
C ASP A 33 10.98 5.77 -12.34
N VAL A 34 10.20 4.97 -11.61
CA VAL A 34 8.83 4.61 -11.97
C VAL A 34 7.84 5.31 -11.07
N LYS A 35 6.87 6.00 -11.67
CA LYS A 35 5.79 6.64 -10.93
C LYS A 35 4.76 5.57 -10.57
N ALA A 36 4.73 5.17 -9.29
CA ALA A 36 3.71 4.27 -8.77
C ALA A 36 2.30 4.83 -9.04
N THR A 37 1.45 4.04 -9.67
CA THR A 37 0.01 4.32 -9.87
C THR A 37 -0.81 3.14 -9.38
N THR A 38 -2.10 3.35 -9.13
CA THR A 38 -3.04 2.28 -8.74
C THR A 38 -3.06 1.11 -9.74
N ASP A 39 -2.90 1.39 -11.03
CA ASP A 39 -2.83 0.37 -12.09
C ASP A 39 -1.42 -0.22 -12.30
N SER A 40 -0.40 0.31 -11.61
CA SER A 40 0.97 -0.18 -11.74
C SER A 40 1.09 -1.60 -11.21
N VAL A 41 1.74 -2.45 -11.98
CA VAL A 41 2.05 -3.83 -11.59
C VAL A 41 3.31 -3.81 -10.70
N LEU A 42 3.21 -4.32 -9.47
CA LEU A 42 4.32 -4.32 -8.51
C LEU A 42 5.58 -4.97 -9.12
N ILE A 43 5.45 -6.18 -9.65
CA ILE A 43 6.61 -6.94 -10.16
C ILE A 43 7.14 -6.37 -11.48
N GLN A 44 6.26 -6.06 -12.43
CA GLN A 44 6.67 -5.65 -13.78
C GLN A 44 7.07 -4.18 -13.84
N ASP A 45 6.23 -3.31 -13.26
CA ASP A 45 6.36 -1.86 -13.34
C ASP A 45 7.38 -1.38 -12.30
N LEU A 46 7.10 -1.61 -11.00
CA LEU A 46 7.93 -1.16 -9.88
C LEU A 46 9.15 -2.06 -9.60
N GLY A 47 9.20 -3.26 -10.19
CA GLY A 47 10.34 -4.18 -10.06
C GLY A 47 10.35 -5.01 -8.79
N TYR A 48 9.21 -5.15 -8.09
CA TYR A 48 9.10 -5.98 -6.90
C TYR A 48 9.44 -7.45 -7.18
N HIS A 49 9.95 -8.12 -6.15
CA HIS A 49 10.23 -9.55 -6.15
C HIS A 49 9.52 -10.23 -4.96
N SER A 50 9.51 -11.56 -4.91
CA SER A 50 8.80 -12.32 -3.86
C SER A 50 9.13 -11.87 -2.44
N LEU A 51 10.40 -11.53 -2.16
CA LEU A 51 10.81 -11.03 -0.85
C LEU A 51 10.29 -9.60 -0.60
N ALA A 52 10.48 -8.69 -1.56
CA ALA A 52 10.06 -7.30 -1.43
C ALA A 52 8.52 -7.16 -1.29
N LEU A 53 7.74 -8.04 -1.93
CA LEU A 53 6.28 -8.11 -1.71
C LEU A 53 5.94 -8.49 -0.27
N MET A 54 6.72 -9.40 0.31
CA MET A 54 6.55 -9.82 1.70
C MET A 54 6.93 -8.68 2.66
N GLU A 55 8.02 -7.96 2.37
CA GLU A 55 8.44 -6.79 3.14
C GLU A 55 7.39 -5.67 3.11
N VAL A 56 6.80 -5.39 1.95
CA VAL A 56 5.69 -4.43 1.83
C VAL A 56 4.49 -4.89 2.64
N ALA A 57 4.13 -6.18 2.58
CA ALA A 57 3.03 -6.71 3.38
C ALA A 57 3.27 -6.48 4.87
N PHE A 58 4.46 -6.82 5.38
CA PHE A 58 4.84 -6.57 6.78
C PHE A 58 4.83 -5.07 7.15
N ALA A 59 5.31 -4.20 6.27
CA ALA A 59 5.30 -2.77 6.51
C ALA A 59 3.86 -2.22 6.60
N LEU A 60 2.95 -2.71 5.76
CA LEU A 60 1.54 -2.33 5.80
C LEU A 60 0.81 -2.91 7.02
N GLU A 61 1.15 -4.13 7.43
CA GLU A 61 0.65 -4.74 8.66
C GLU A 61 1.02 -3.92 9.89
N ASP A 62 2.29 -3.53 10.03
CA ASP A 62 2.77 -2.72 11.14
C ASP A 62 2.21 -1.28 11.08
N GLU A 63 2.18 -0.67 9.89
CA GLU A 63 1.76 0.73 9.76
C GLU A 63 0.25 0.93 9.99
N PHE A 64 -0.58 -0.04 9.62
CA PHE A 64 -2.04 0.03 9.75
C PHE A 64 -2.62 -0.92 10.82
N ASP A 65 -1.77 -1.61 11.58
CA ASP A 65 -2.15 -2.62 12.58
C ASP A 65 -3.11 -3.67 11.98
N LEU A 66 -2.79 -4.19 10.79
CA LEU A 66 -3.63 -5.14 10.06
C LEU A 66 -3.39 -6.58 10.51
N ASP A 67 -4.38 -7.45 10.29
CA ASP A 67 -4.15 -8.88 10.36
C ASP A 67 -3.09 -9.33 9.34
N PRO A 68 -2.21 -10.28 9.73
CA PRO A 68 -1.13 -10.77 8.88
C PRO A 68 -1.65 -11.21 7.51
N ILE A 69 -0.93 -10.79 6.48
CA ILE A 69 -1.22 -11.07 5.08
C ILE A 69 -0.45 -12.34 4.72
N ASP A 70 -1.17 -13.44 4.52
CA ASP A 70 -0.55 -14.68 4.05
C ASP A 70 0.25 -14.48 2.77
N GLU A 71 1.35 -15.23 2.64
CA GLU A 71 2.18 -15.23 1.43
C GLU A 71 1.35 -15.46 0.15
N LYS A 72 0.30 -16.28 0.25
CA LYS A 72 -0.61 -16.55 -0.87
C LYS A 72 -1.35 -15.28 -1.30
N THR A 73 -1.88 -14.53 -0.34
CA THR A 73 -2.55 -13.25 -0.58
C THR A 73 -1.57 -12.23 -1.12
N ALA A 74 -0.38 -12.09 -0.50
CA ALA A 74 0.69 -11.20 -0.94
C ALA A 74 1.16 -11.49 -2.39
N ARG A 75 1.15 -12.75 -2.81
CA ARG A 75 1.45 -13.14 -4.20
C ARG A 75 0.28 -12.93 -5.17
N GLN A 76 -0.96 -12.90 -4.68
CA GLN A 76 -2.14 -12.62 -5.51
C GLN A 76 -2.32 -11.12 -5.78
N ILE A 77 -1.88 -10.25 -4.87
CA ILE A 77 -1.83 -8.80 -5.10
C ILE A 77 -0.67 -8.46 -6.04
N THR A 78 -1.00 -8.27 -7.31
CA THR A 78 -0.04 -7.99 -8.37
C THR A 78 0.02 -6.52 -8.75
N THR A 79 -0.99 -5.73 -8.37
CA THR A 79 -1.07 -4.29 -8.65
C THR A 79 -1.21 -3.48 -7.37
N VAL A 80 -0.77 -2.22 -7.41
CA VAL A 80 -0.86 -1.29 -6.27
C VAL A 80 -2.31 -1.13 -5.81
N GLY A 81 -3.26 -1.01 -6.73
CA GLY A 81 -4.67 -0.89 -6.42
C GLY A 81 -5.23 -2.10 -5.68
N ALA A 82 -4.76 -3.31 -6.01
CA ALA A 82 -5.15 -4.51 -5.28
C ALA A 82 -4.63 -4.49 -3.83
N VAL A 83 -3.42 -3.95 -3.60
CA VAL A 83 -2.89 -3.74 -2.24
C VAL A 83 -3.71 -2.72 -1.48
N GLN A 84 -4.02 -1.57 -2.11
CA GLN A 84 -4.84 -0.53 -1.50
C GLN A 84 -6.22 -1.05 -1.08
N ASP A 85 -6.89 -1.79 -1.97
CA ASP A 85 -8.21 -2.35 -1.71
C ASP A 85 -8.16 -3.41 -0.60
N LEU A 86 -7.11 -4.25 -0.59
CA LEU A 86 -6.87 -5.22 0.48
C LEU A 86 -6.73 -4.54 1.84
N VAL A 87 -5.92 -3.48 1.93
CA VAL A 87 -5.67 -2.74 3.18
C VAL A 87 -6.97 -2.09 3.66
N ILE A 88 -7.70 -1.39 2.79
CA ILE A 88 -8.99 -0.77 3.13
C ILE A 88 -9.97 -1.82 3.67
N LYS A 89 -10.05 -2.97 2.98
CA LYS A 89 -10.92 -4.07 3.40
C LYS A 89 -10.52 -4.59 4.79
N LYS A 90 -9.23 -4.82 5.04
CA LYS A 90 -8.73 -5.29 6.36
C LYS A 90 -9.03 -4.29 7.48
N ILE A 91 -8.85 -3.00 7.24
CA ILE A 91 -9.18 -1.93 8.21
C ILE A 91 -10.68 -1.93 8.51
N SER A 92 -11.51 -2.07 7.48
CA SER A 92 -12.97 -2.10 7.61
C SER A 92 -13.48 -3.37 8.33
N GLU A 93 -12.85 -4.52 8.11
CA GLU A 93 -13.20 -5.78 8.80
C GLU A 93 -12.81 -5.77 10.29
N LYS A 94 -11.84 -4.93 10.66
CA LYS A 94 -11.37 -4.76 12.03
C LYS A 94 -12.19 -3.73 12.83
N SER A 95 -12.89 -2.82 12.15
CA SER A 95 -13.62 -1.68 12.74
C SER A 95 -15.05 -2.01 13.17
#